data_AF-A0A1Q5MCI6-F1
#
_entry.id   AF-A0A1Q5MCI6-F1
#
_cell.length_a   1.000
_cell.length_b   1.000
_cell.length_c   1.000
_cell.angle_alpha   90.00
_cell.angle_beta   90.00
_cell.angle_gamma   90.00
#
_symmetry.space_group_name_H-M   'P 1'
#
loop_
_entity.id
_entity.type
_entity.pdbx_description
1 polymer ?
#
loop_
_entity_poly.entity_id
_entity_poly.type
_entity_poly.pdbx_seq_one_letter_code
_entity_poly.pdbx_strand_id
1 'polypeptide(L)'
;MAAAATAVGLVVPLVAAAPAHAAASTYNASGTYTFTVPGGVTKITASVTGAGGGGGGSRYGAFPFAGQGGGGAGGGATVSCTLTVTPNSSLTITVGTAGTPGPLHYGGGAGGTSSVTIGGTQRANAGGGAGGAGPAGVYGGVGGAGGAAVLCNGTAATLRAGNPGTKGGNGGVESNSGGIGGTAGGPVPASCTANTGRGGDGAAGGVFTGYAGNPGNPGCVVLTY
;
A
#
# COMPACT_ATOMS: atom_id res chain seq x y z
N MET A 1 43.65 -62.56 28.98
CA MET A 1 42.57 -61.78 29.63
C MET A 1 42.35 -60.54 28.78
N ALA A 2 41.23 -60.49 28.05
CA ALA A 2 40.94 -59.45 27.06
C ALA A 2 40.28 -58.23 27.74
N ALA A 3 40.80 -57.03 27.47
CA ALA A 3 40.24 -55.78 27.94
C ALA A 3 39.09 -55.34 27.03
N ALA A 4 37.90 -55.15 27.60
CA ALA A 4 36.73 -54.64 26.91
C ALA A 4 36.74 -53.10 26.91
N ALA A 5 36.81 -52.49 25.72
CA ALA A 5 36.66 -51.05 25.54
C ALA A 5 35.18 -50.70 25.38
N THR A 6 34.65 -49.92 26.31
CA THR A 6 33.29 -49.38 26.26
C THR A 6 33.25 -48.13 25.37
N ALA A 7 32.63 -48.26 24.20
CA ALA A 7 32.38 -47.15 23.29
C ALA A 7 31.23 -46.26 23.83
N VAL A 8 31.55 -44.99 24.12
CA VAL A 8 30.55 -43.96 24.47
C VAL A 8 29.93 -43.46 23.17
N GLY A 9 28.68 -43.84 22.92
CA GLY A 9 27.90 -43.40 21.77
C GLY A 9 27.51 -41.92 21.90
N LEU A 10 28.03 -41.10 20.99
CA LEU A 10 27.63 -39.70 20.82
C LEU A 10 26.19 -39.66 20.29
N VAL A 11 25.24 -39.35 21.16
CA VAL A 11 23.84 -39.11 20.77
C VAL A 11 23.76 -37.75 20.09
N VAL A 12 23.74 -37.73 18.76
CA VAL A 12 23.40 -36.54 17.98
C VAL A 12 21.89 -36.34 18.10
N PRO A 13 21.39 -35.24 18.69
CA PRO A 13 19.97 -34.98 18.68
C PRO A 13 19.54 -34.71 17.23
N LEU A 14 18.72 -35.61 16.69
CA LEU A 14 17.98 -35.38 15.46
C LEU A 14 16.97 -34.27 15.75
N VAL A 15 17.38 -33.02 15.52
CA VAL A 15 16.46 -31.89 15.52
C VAL A 15 15.49 -32.15 14.37
N ALA A 16 14.29 -32.64 14.72
CA ALA A 16 13.18 -32.71 13.81
C ALA A 16 12.96 -31.30 13.26
N ALA A 17 13.36 -31.07 12.02
CA ALA A 17 12.99 -29.88 11.29
C ALA A 17 11.45 -29.87 11.30
N ALA A 18 10.88 -28.96 12.08
CA ALA A 18 9.46 -28.66 11.99
C ALA A 18 9.13 -28.47 10.49
N PRO A 19 7.92 -28.86 10.04
CA PRO A 19 7.52 -28.59 8.67
C PRO A 19 7.83 -27.12 8.41
N ALA A 20 8.38 -26.79 7.24
CA ALA A 20 8.54 -25.43 6.79
C ALA A 20 7.14 -24.82 6.61
N HIS A 21 6.47 -24.53 7.73
CA HIS A 21 5.33 -23.65 7.76
C HIS A 21 5.91 -22.32 7.38
N ALA A 22 5.60 -21.89 6.16
CA ALA A 22 5.95 -20.56 5.67
C ALA A 22 5.45 -19.55 6.71
N ALA A 23 6.37 -18.99 7.48
CA ALA A 23 6.05 -18.01 8.50
C ALA A 23 5.83 -16.67 7.81
N ALA A 24 4.86 -15.90 8.29
CA ALA A 24 4.51 -14.62 7.69
C ALA A 24 4.61 -13.49 8.71
N SER A 25 5.30 -12.41 8.33
CA SER A 25 5.36 -11.15 9.08
C SER A 25 4.61 -10.07 8.30
N THR A 26 3.66 -9.40 8.94
CA THR A 26 2.80 -8.39 8.29
C THR A 26 2.98 -7.03 8.95
N TYR A 27 3.12 -5.99 8.13
CA TYR A 27 3.32 -4.60 8.55
C TYR A 27 2.22 -3.73 7.92
N ASN A 28 1.24 -3.35 8.74
CA ASN A 28 0.01 -2.64 8.31
C ASN A 28 -0.01 -1.15 8.67
N ALA A 29 0.83 -0.74 9.60
CA ALA A 29 0.94 0.66 10.00
C ALA A 29 2.06 1.34 9.20
N SER A 30 1.84 2.60 8.83
CA SER A 30 2.86 3.40 8.15
C SER A 30 4.05 3.65 9.07
N GLY A 31 5.25 3.52 8.53
CA GLY A 31 6.47 3.69 9.31
C GLY A 31 7.64 2.92 8.74
N THR A 32 8.77 2.97 9.45
CA THR A 32 9.96 2.19 9.12
C THR A 32 10.14 1.11 10.18
N TYR A 33 10.32 -0.13 9.72
CA TYR A 33 10.49 -1.32 10.54
C TYR A 33 11.77 -2.04 10.17
N THR A 34 12.33 -2.76 11.13
CA THR A 34 13.46 -3.66 10.92
C THR A 34 13.00 -5.09 11.09
N PHE A 35 13.31 -5.94 10.11
CA PHE A 35 13.06 -7.38 10.16
C PHE A 35 14.39 -8.13 10.11
N THR A 36 14.61 -9.03 11.05
CA THR A 36 15.80 -9.90 11.06
C THR A 36 15.43 -11.25 10.47
N VAL A 37 16.15 -11.67 9.43
CA VAL A 37 15.94 -12.97 8.79
C VAL A 37 16.27 -14.09 9.78
N PRO A 38 15.35 -15.03 10.04
CA PRO A 38 15.65 -16.18 10.88
C PRO A 38 16.79 -17.04 10.32
N GLY A 39 17.49 -17.74 11.21
CA GLY A 39 18.50 -18.72 10.81
C GLY A 39 17.92 -19.76 9.84
N GLY A 40 18.66 -20.08 8.78
CA GLY A 40 18.26 -21.08 7.78
C GLY A 40 17.36 -20.57 6.65
N VAL A 41 16.82 -19.34 6.74
CA VAL A 41 16.04 -18.72 5.66
C VAL A 41 16.96 -18.08 4.63
N THR A 42 16.81 -18.48 3.37
CA THR A 42 17.59 -17.94 2.24
C THR A 42 16.72 -17.27 1.17
N LYS A 43 15.40 -17.39 1.27
CA LYS A 43 14.42 -16.81 0.36
C LYS A 43 13.25 -16.25 1.14
N ILE A 44 12.79 -15.06 0.77
CA ILE A 44 11.60 -14.43 1.33
C ILE A 44 10.74 -13.94 0.18
N THR A 45 9.44 -14.23 0.20
CA THR A 45 8.49 -13.59 -0.69
C THR A 45 7.95 -12.33 -0.03
N ALA A 46 8.25 -11.18 -0.63
CA ALA A 46 7.78 -9.88 -0.19
C ALA A 46 6.59 -9.44 -1.04
N SER A 47 5.43 -9.23 -0.41
CA SER A 47 4.26 -8.58 -1.02
C SER A 47 4.13 -7.18 -0.45
N VAL A 48 4.33 -6.18 -1.29
CA VAL A 48 4.45 -4.76 -0.94
C VAL A 48 3.35 -4.00 -1.65
N THR A 49 2.51 -3.31 -0.88
CA THR A 49 1.43 -2.45 -1.40
C THR A 49 1.69 -1.01 -0.98
N GLY A 50 1.72 -0.09 -1.94
CA GLY A 50 1.83 1.36 -1.70
C GLY A 50 0.55 1.92 -1.08
N ALA A 51 0.64 3.10 -0.46
CA ALA A 51 -0.54 3.75 0.11
C ALA A 51 -1.40 4.43 -0.96
N GLY A 52 -2.70 4.60 -0.70
CA GLY A 52 -3.59 5.38 -1.56
C GLY A 52 -3.44 6.88 -1.33
N GLY A 53 -3.73 7.69 -2.36
CA GLY A 53 -3.83 9.14 -2.22
C GLY A 53 -5.09 9.58 -1.48
N GLY A 54 -5.16 10.84 -1.04
CA GLY A 54 -6.38 11.43 -0.46
C GLY A 54 -7.26 12.08 -1.52
N GLY A 55 -8.58 11.99 -1.33
CA GLY A 55 -9.57 12.53 -2.27
C GLY A 55 -9.60 14.07 -2.26
N GLY A 56 -10.03 14.67 -3.37
CA GLY A 56 -10.18 16.11 -3.49
C GLY A 56 -11.37 16.65 -2.71
N GLY A 57 -11.25 17.87 -2.18
CA GLY A 57 -12.37 18.60 -1.59
C GLY A 57 -13.34 19.13 -2.65
N SER A 58 -14.56 19.46 -2.24
CA SER A 58 -15.62 19.95 -3.13
C SER A 58 -15.73 21.47 -3.12
N ARG A 59 -16.58 21.99 -3.99
CA ARG A 59 -17.04 23.39 -3.99
C ARG A 59 -18.44 23.49 -3.39
N TYR A 60 -18.75 24.65 -2.83
CA TYR A 60 -20.13 25.02 -2.51
C TYR A 60 -20.80 25.63 -3.74
N GLY A 61 -22.08 25.33 -3.91
CA GLY A 61 -22.94 25.98 -4.90
C GLY A 61 -23.84 27.04 -4.26
N ALA A 62 -24.71 27.62 -5.08
CA ALA A 62 -25.74 28.59 -4.67
C ALA A 62 -27.11 28.02 -5.01
N PHE A 63 -28.07 28.12 -4.08
CA PHE A 63 -29.41 27.57 -4.28
C PHE A 63 -30.04 28.06 -5.61
N PRO A 64 -30.63 27.15 -6.41
CA PRO A 64 -30.89 25.72 -6.16
C PRO A 64 -29.76 24.76 -6.59
N PHE A 65 -28.60 25.27 -7.00
CA PHE A 65 -27.51 24.49 -7.60
C PHE A 65 -26.48 24.04 -6.57
N ALA A 66 -26.24 22.73 -6.51
CA ALA A 66 -25.14 22.18 -5.72
C ALA A 66 -23.78 22.50 -6.37
N GLY A 67 -22.74 22.60 -5.55
CA GLY A 67 -21.38 22.81 -6.05
C GLY A 67 -20.79 21.56 -6.71
N GLN A 68 -19.60 21.72 -7.30
CA GLN A 68 -18.87 20.63 -7.94
C GLN A 68 -18.31 19.65 -6.89
N GLY A 69 -18.32 18.36 -7.21
CA GLY A 69 -17.65 17.32 -6.41
C GLY A 69 -16.13 17.31 -6.62
N GLY A 70 -15.40 16.85 -5.61
CA GLY A 70 -13.95 16.57 -5.70
C GLY A 70 -13.66 15.25 -6.41
N GLY A 71 -12.48 15.13 -6.99
CA GLY A 71 -12.03 13.89 -7.65
C GLY A 71 -11.62 12.83 -6.62
N GLY A 72 -11.85 11.55 -6.93
CA GLY A 72 -11.34 10.43 -6.14
C GLY A 72 -9.84 10.27 -6.33
N ALA A 73 -9.11 9.83 -5.32
CA ALA A 73 -7.67 9.62 -5.42
C ALA A 73 -7.30 8.30 -6.10
N GLY A 74 -6.06 8.16 -6.56
CA GLY A 74 -5.54 6.90 -7.05
C GLY A 74 -5.19 5.92 -5.94
N GLY A 75 -5.31 4.63 -6.23
CA GLY A 75 -4.82 3.56 -5.35
C GLY A 75 -3.31 3.34 -5.47
N GLY A 76 -2.69 2.71 -4.48
CA GLY A 76 -1.29 2.33 -4.47
C GLY A 76 -0.99 1.13 -5.38
N ALA A 77 0.27 1.03 -5.83
CA ALA A 77 0.74 -0.13 -6.56
C ALA A 77 0.86 -1.36 -5.66
N THR A 78 0.86 -2.55 -6.26
CA THR A 78 1.16 -3.81 -5.59
C THR A 78 2.32 -4.50 -6.30
N VAL A 79 3.34 -4.87 -5.53
CA VAL A 79 4.52 -5.60 -5.98
C VAL A 79 4.66 -6.87 -5.16
N SER A 80 4.80 -8.02 -5.81
CA SER A 80 5.12 -9.28 -5.13
C SER A 80 6.36 -9.91 -5.75
N CYS A 81 7.31 -10.35 -4.91
CA CYS A 81 8.56 -10.92 -5.39
C CYS A 81 9.29 -11.79 -4.38
N THR A 82 10.03 -12.78 -4.90
CA THR A 82 10.92 -13.61 -4.09
C THR A 82 12.34 -13.05 -4.08
N LEU A 83 12.77 -12.62 -2.90
CA LEU A 83 14.08 -12.04 -2.62
C LEU A 83 15.01 -13.10 -2.04
N THR A 84 16.23 -13.17 -2.55
CA THR A 84 17.30 -13.95 -1.93
C THR A 84 17.86 -13.15 -0.76
N VAL A 85 17.92 -13.76 0.42
CA VAL A 85 18.39 -13.14 1.66
C VAL A 85 19.47 -13.97 2.32
N THR A 86 20.27 -13.33 3.14
CA THR A 86 21.25 -14.01 3.99
C THR A 86 20.61 -14.28 5.36
N PRO A 87 20.75 -15.49 5.94
CA PRO A 87 20.32 -15.75 7.31
C PRO A 87 20.91 -14.73 8.30
N ASN A 88 20.12 -14.32 9.29
CA ASN A 88 20.47 -13.32 10.31
C ASN A 88 20.74 -11.90 9.78
N SER A 89 20.51 -11.64 8.49
CA SER A 89 20.60 -10.29 7.95
C SER A 89 19.40 -9.43 8.37
N SER A 90 19.60 -8.11 8.45
CA SER A 90 18.53 -7.15 8.71
C SER A 90 18.00 -6.55 7.40
N LEU A 91 16.67 -6.47 7.32
CA LEU A 91 15.93 -5.83 6.24
C LEU A 91 15.22 -4.60 6.81
N THR A 92 15.25 -3.52 6.04
CA THR A 92 14.49 -2.30 6.34
C THR A 92 13.21 -2.32 5.52
N ILE A 93 12.08 -2.23 6.21
CA ILE A 93 10.75 -2.23 5.62
C ILE A 93 10.16 -0.85 5.84
N THR A 94 9.74 -0.21 4.76
CA THR A 94 9.02 1.07 4.82
C THR A 94 7.60 0.85 4.34
N VAL A 95 6.62 1.19 5.17
CA VAL A 95 5.20 1.17 4.81
C VAL A 95 4.76 2.60 4.55
N GLY A 96 4.19 2.84 3.37
CA GLY A 96 3.74 4.16 2.94
C GLY A 96 2.61 4.72 3.81
N THR A 97 2.68 6.02 4.10
CA THR A 97 1.62 6.78 4.77
C THR A 97 0.44 7.03 3.83
N ALA A 98 -0.78 7.01 4.35
CA ALA A 98 -1.95 7.41 3.57
C ALA A 98 -1.85 8.87 3.08
N GLY A 99 -2.40 9.14 1.90
CA GLY A 99 -2.54 10.51 1.39
C GLY A 99 -3.54 11.32 2.22
N THR A 100 -3.22 12.60 2.42
CA THR A 100 -4.06 13.53 3.19
C THR A 100 -5.29 13.95 2.40
N PRO A 101 -6.46 14.12 3.04
CA PRO A 101 -7.65 14.59 2.36
C PRO A 101 -7.45 16.02 1.84
N GLY A 102 -8.00 16.30 0.66
CA GLY A 102 -8.03 17.65 0.10
C GLY A 102 -8.99 18.52 0.92
N PRO A 103 -8.54 19.68 1.44
CA PRO A 103 -9.46 20.64 2.03
C PRO A 103 -10.42 21.17 0.96
N LEU A 104 -11.45 21.87 1.41
CA LEU A 104 -12.47 22.47 0.56
C LEU A 104 -11.84 23.26 -0.60
N HIS A 105 -12.25 22.99 -1.84
CA HIS A 105 -11.70 23.50 -3.11
C HIS A 105 -10.33 22.96 -3.57
N TYR A 106 -9.60 22.21 -2.75
CA TYR A 106 -8.23 21.79 -3.04
C TYR A 106 -8.13 20.29 -3.29
N GLY A 107 -7.06 19.89 -3.98
CA GLY A 107 -6.72 18.48 -4.17
C GLY A 107 -6.19 17.84 -2.89
N GLY A 108 -6.32 16.51 -2.80
CA GLY A 108 -5.70 15.73 -1.73
C GLY A 108 -4.21 15.46 -1.96
N GLY A 109 -3.54 15.01 -0.90
CA GLY A 109 -2.14 14.61 -0.93
C GLY A 109 -1.94 13.22 -1.55
N ALA A 110 -0.76 13.00 -2.13
CA ALA A 110 -0.38 11.67 -2.61
C ALA A 110 -0.11 10.69 -1.44
N GLY A 111 -0.32 9.40 -1.71
CA GLY A 111 0.06 8.32 -0.80
C GLY A 111 1.57 8.09 -0.80
N GLY A 112 2.10 7.63 0.32
CA GLY A 112 3.48 7.24 0.48
C GLY A 112 3.81 5.92 -0.21
N THR A 113 5.07 5.81 -0.63
CA THR A 113 5.64 4.60 -1.22
C THR A 113 5.95 3.56 -0.14
N SER A 114 5.66 2.29 -0.42
CA SER A 114 6.09 1.16 0.41
C SER A 114 7.28 0.46 -0.23
N SER A 115 8.28 0.07 0.56
CA SER A 115 9.48 -0.57 0.05
C SER A 115 10.13 -1.54 1.02
N VAL A 116 10.93 -2.45 0.47
CA VAL A 116 11.81 -3.37 1.21
C VAL A 116 13.24 -3.16 0.74
N THR A 117 14.13 -2.90 1.69
CA THR A 117 15.55 -2.58 1.46
C THR A 117 16.42 -3.61 2.16
N ILE A 118 17.43 -4.11 1.45
CA ILE A 118 18.39 -5.10 1.97
C ILE A 118 19.80 -4.56 1.72
N GLY A 119 20.59 -4.41 2.80
CA GLY A 119 21.95 -3.88 2.70
C GLY A 119 22.03 -2.49 2.04
N GLY A 120 21.02 -1.64 2.28
CA GLY A 120 20.94 -0.29 1.70
C GLY A 120 20.41 -0.21 0.26
N THR A 121 20.17 -1.35 -0.41
CA THR A 121 19.59 -1.39 -1.76
C THR A 121 18.10 -1.71 -1.71
N GLN A 122 17.25 -0.86 -2.31
CA GLN A 122 15.83 -1.18 -2.48
C GLN A 122 15.68 -2.42 -3.37
N ARG A 123 14.97 -3.43 -2.85
CA ARG A 123 14.72 -4.70 -3.55
C ARG A 123 13.29 -4.82 -4.05
N ALA A 124 12.34 -4.18 -3.37
CA ALA A 124 10.96 -4.09 -3.82
C ALA A 124 10.42 -2.69 -3.50
N ASN A 125 9.68 -2.09 -4.44
CA ASN A 125 9.14 -0.74 -4.32
C ASN A 125 7.78 -0.64 -5.02
N ALA A 126 6.75 -0.32 -4.24
CA ALA A 126 5.39 -0.05 -4.71
C ALA A 126 5.03 1.41 -4.42
N GLY A 127 4.87 2.21 -5.49
CA GLY A 127 4.52 3.62 -5.39
C GLY A 127 3.12 3.85 -4.83
N GLY A 128 2.95 4.96 -4.11
CA GLY A 128 1.65 5.39 -3.64
C GLY A 128 0.81 6.04 -4.75
N GLY A 129 -0.51 6.07 -4.56
CA GLY A 129 -1.45 6.70 -5.48
C GLY A 129 -1.44 8.23 -5.37
N ALA A 130 -1.71 8.93 -6.48
CA ALA A 130 -1.83 10.38 -6.49
C ALA A 130 -3.12 10.85 -5.82
N GLY A 131 -3.11 12.04 -5.22
CA GLY A 131 -4.31 12.64 -4.66
C GLY A 131 -5.33 13.03 -5.74
N GLY A 132 -6.61 13.03 -5.38
CA GLY A 132 -7.68 13.53 -6.25
C GLY A 132 -7.66 15.05 -6.33
N ALA A 133 -7.97 15.63 -7.49
CA ALA A 133 -7.98 17.08 -7.64
C ALA A 133 -9.25 17.71 -7.04
N GLY A 134 -9.13 18.96 -6.60
CA GLY A 134 -10.29 19.81 -6.36
C GLY A 134 -10.97 20.19 -7.69
N PRO A 135 -12.23 20.64 -7.65
CA PRO A 135 -12.95 21.10 -8.83
C PRO A 135 -12.36 22.39 -9.42
N ALA A 136 -12.43 22.51 -10.75
CA ALA A 136 -11.88 23.62 -11.52
C ALA A 136 -12.95 24.22 -12.45
N GLY A 137 -13.28 25.50 -12.23
CA GLY A 137 -14.35 26.17 -12.96
C GLY A 137 -15.70 25.49 -12.69
N VAL A 138 -16.37 25.07 -13.77
CA VAL A 138 -17.66 24.36 -13.74
C VAL A 138 -17.51 22.83 -13.67
N TYR A 139 -16.29 22.30 -13.74
CA TYR A 139 -16.06 20.86 -13.80
C TYR A 139 -15.72 20.28 -12.43
N GLY A 140 -16.23 19.08 -12.17
CA GLY A 140 -15.81 18.27 -11.02
C GLY A 140 -14.32 17.94 -11.06
N GLY A 141 -13.75 17.71 -9.88
CA GLY A 141 -12.33 17.40 -9.73
C GLY A 141 -11.93 16.14 -10.48
N VAL A 142 -10.77 16.16 -11.15
CA VAL A 142 -10.23 15.00 -11.85
C VAL A 142 -9.74 13.94 -10.85
N GLY A 143 -9.89 12.67 -11.22
CA GLY A 143 -9.39 11.56 -10.42
C GLY A 143 -7.86 11.51 -10.38
N GLY A 144 -7.30 11.08 -9.25
CA GLY A 144 -5.86 10.88 -9.08
C GLY A 144 -5.39 9.63 -9.84
N ALA A 145 -4.20 9.72 -10.43
CA ALA A 145 -3.55 8.57 -11.05
C ALA A 145 -3.18 7.50 -10.02
N GLY A 146 -3.28 6.22 -10.39
CA GLY A 146 -2.80 5.13 -9.55
C GLY A 146 -1.28 5.10 -9.40
N GLY A 147 -0.80 4.48 -8.33
CA GLY A 147 0.62 4.39 -8.03
C GLY A 147 1.36 3.52 -9.04
N ALA A 148 2.58 3.91 -9.38
CA ALA A 148 3.44 3.13 -10.27
C ALA A 148 4.05 1.94 -9.51
N ALA A 149 4.06 0.76 -10.15
CA ALA A 149 4.85 -0.38 -9.67
C ALA A 149 6.30 -0.17 -10.13
N VAL A 150 7.18 0.23 -9.21
CA VAL A 150 8.47 0.85 -9.56
C VAL A 150 9.56 -0.20 -9.75
N LEU A 151 9.71 -1.13 -8.81
CA LEU A 151 10.86 -2.02 -8.79
C LEU A 151 10.56 -3.36 -8.12
N CYS A 152 11.07 -4.41 -8.74
CA CYS A 152 11.34 -5.68 -8.10
C CYS A 152 12.72 -6.17 -8.56
N ASN A 153 13.66 -6.33 -7.63
CA ASN A 153 15.00 -6.85 -7.85
C ASN A 153 15.13 -8.25 -7.21
N GLY A 154 14.28 -9.16 -7.65
CA GLY A 154 14.16 -10.55 -7.20
C GLY A 154 13.62 -11.43 -8.31
N THR A 155 13.22 -12.66 -7.96
CA THR A 155 12.59 -13.61 -8.91
C THR A 155 11.07 -13.64 -8.73
N ALA A 156 10.34 -14.16 -9.73
CA ALA A 156 8.87 -14.25 -9.72
C ALA A 156 8.18 -12.90 -9.45
N ALA A 157 8.63 -11.84 -10.12
CA ALA A 157 8.13 -10.48 -9.95
C ALA A 157 6.72 -10.32 -10.54
N THR A 158 5.76 -9.93 -9.72
CA THR A 158 4.47 -9.40 -10.16
C THR A 158 4.39 -7.92 -9.83
N LEU A 159 4.34 -7.08 -10.86
CA LEU A 159 4.26 -5.62 -10.73
C LEU A 159 2.89 -5.17 -11.24
N ARG A 160 2.09 -4.54 -10.38
CA ARG A 160 0.77 -4.03 -10.75
C ARG A 160 0.62 -2.58 -10.30
N ALA A 161 0.41 -1.69 -11.26
CA ALA A 161 0.10 -0.29 -10.97
C ALA A 161 -1.27 -0.19 -10.28
N GLY A 162 -1.44 0.80 -9.40
CA GLY A 162 -2.71 1.11 -8.78
C GLY A 162 -3.75 1.56 -9.80
N ASN A 163 -5.03 1.43 -9.45
CA ASN A 163 -6.10 1.95 -10.29
C ASN A 163 -6.30 3.45 -10.05
N PRO A 164 -6.59 4.23 -11.10
CA PRO A 164 -6.91 5.64 -10.93
C PRO A 164 -8.25 5.83 -10.20
N GLY A 165 -8.41 6.96 -9.53
CA GLY A 165 -9.70 7.40 -9.01
C GLY A 165 -10.59 7.96 -10.12
N THR A 166 -11.89 8.10 -9.83
CA THR A 166 -12.85 8.66 -10.79
C THR A 166 -13.03 10.16 -10.62
N LYS A 167 -13.54 10.82 -11.66
CA LYS A 167 -13.88 12.25 -11.65
C LYS A 167 -15.08 12.50 -10.74
N GLY A 168 -15.08 13.63 -10.02
CA GLY A 168 -16.26 14.15 -9.33
C GLY A 168 -17.31 14.75 -10.27
N GLY A 169 -18.52 14.95 -9.77
CA GLY A 169 -19.63 15.55 -10.50
C GLY A 169 -19.44 17.06 -10.74
N ASN A 170 -20.01 17.58 -11.83
CA ASN A 170 -19.91 18.99 -12.23
C ASN A 170 -20.80 19.95 -11.41
N GLY A 171 -21.57 19.45 -10.45
CA GLY A 171 -22.55 20.24 -9.70
C GLY A 171 -23.81 20.55 -10.51
N GLY A 172 -24.56 21.56 -10.07
CA GLY A 172 -25.82 21.96 -10.71
C GLY A 172 -26.93 20.93 -10.57
N VAL A 173 -27.68 20.72 -11.65
CA VAL A 173 -28.73 19.69 -11.76
C VAL A 173 -28.20 18.33 -12.24
N GLU A 174 -26.91 18.24 -12.59
CA GLU A 174 -26.32 17.05 -13.22
C GLU A 174 -25.90 16.00 -12.18
N SER A 175 -24.86 16.31 -11.40
CA SER A 175 -24.38 15.46 -10.32
C SER A 175 -23.41 16.25 -9.46
N ASN A 176 -23.61 16.18 -8.15
CA ASN A 176 -22.72 16.72 -7.13
C ASN A 176 -21.93 15.62 -6.42
N SER A 177 -21.94 14.37 -6.90
CA SER A 177 -21.24 13.27 -6.23
C SER A 177 -19.72 13.47 -6.24
N GLY A 178 -19.06 13.03 -5.17
CA GLY A 178 -17.61 12.90 -5.17
C GLY A 178 -17.13 11.77 -6.07
N GLY A 179 -15.91 11.87 -6.57
CA GLY A 179 -15.26 10.77 -7.30
C GLY A 179 -14.88 9.63 -6.36
N ILE A 180 -14.98 8.40 -6.85
CA ILE A 180 -14.61 7.19 -6.10
C ILE A 180 -13.09 7.01 -6.15
N GLY A 181 -12.48 6.73 -5.01
CA GLY A 181 -11.06 6.41 -4.91
C GLY A 181 -10.70 5.07 -5.57
N GLY A 182 -9.58 5.05 -6.29
CA GLY A 182 -9.06 3.89 -6.99
C GLY A 182 -8.59 2.80 -6.04
N THR A 183 -8.75 1.54 -6.45
CA THR A 183 -8.26 0.38 -5.69
C THR A 183 -6.76 0.19 -5.86
N ALA A 184 -6.16 -0.61 -4.96
CA ALA A 184 -4.81 -1.11 -5.17
C ALA A 184 -4.68 -1.90 -6.49
N GLY A 185 -3.45 -2.01 -7.01
CA GLY A 185 -3.18 -2.58 -8.33
C GLY A 185 -3.47 -4.08 -8.47
N GLY A 186 -3.71 -4.79 -7.38
CA GLY A 186 -4.01 -6.21 -7.41
C GLY A 186 -4.56 -6.72 -6.09
N PRO A 187 -4.72 -8.05 -5.96
CA PRO A 187 -5.13 -8.66 -4.71
C PRO A 187 -4.11 -8.32 -3.63
N VAL A 188 -4.58 -7.68 -2.56
CA VAL A 188 -3.79 -7.44 -1.36
C VAL A 188 -3.90 -8.68 -0.46
N PRO A 189 -2.81 -9.15 0.17
CA PRO A 189 -2.88 -10.28 1.10
C PRO A 189 -3.94 -10.06 2.19
N ALA A 190 -4.67 -11.12 2.56
CA ALA A 190 -5.75 -11.05 3.56
C ALA A 190 -5.28 -10.67 4.97
N SER A 191 -3.96 -10.76 5.24
CA SER A 191 -3.36 -10.29 6.49
C SER A 191 -3.24 -8.77 6.58
N CYS A 192 -3.34 -8.08 5.44
CA CYS A 192 -3.38 -6.62 5.41
C CYS A 192 -4.78 -6.12 5.82
N THR A 193 -4.83 -4.90 6.36
CA THR A 193 -6.10 -4.24 6.69
C THR A 193 -6.99 -4.14 5.46
N ALA A 194 -8.31 -4.26 5.65
CA ALA A 194 -9.26 -4.06 4.56
C ALA A 194 -9.03 -2.70 3.85
N ASN A 195 -9.11 -2.69 2.52
CA ASN A 195 -8.89 -1.51 1.67
C ASN A 195 -7.47 -0.92 1.71
N THR A 196 -6.45 -1.66 2.17
CA THR A 196 -5.05 -1.25 2.03
C THR A 196 -4.75 -0.72 0.62
N GLY A 197 -4.04 0.41 0.56
CA GLY A 197 -3.67 1.05 -0.69
C GLY A 197 -4.83 1.66 -1.49
N ARG A 198 -6.09 1.60 -1.02
CA ARG A 198 -7.21 2.27 -1.69
C ARG A 198 -7.08 3.79 -1.54
N GLY A 199 -7.29 4.53 -2.63
CA GLY A 199 -7.40 5.99 -2.62
C GLY A 199 -8.65 6.48 -1.87
N GLY A 200 -8.59 7.69 -1.36
CA GLY A 200 -9.72 8.37 -0.72
C GLY A 200 -10.76 8.84 -1.73
N ASP A 201 -12.03 8.74 -1.36
CA ASP A 201 -13.13 9.30 -2.15
C ASP A 201 -13.12 10.83 -2.10
N GLY A 202 -13.45 11.47 -3.22
CA GLY A 202 -13.64 12.91 -3.29
C GLY A 202 -14.91 13.34 -2.54
N ALA A 203 -14.96 14.60 -2.14
CA ALA A 203 -16.12 15.17 -1.48
C ALA A 203 -17.29 15.38 -2.45
N ALA A 204 -18.52 15.16 -1.98
CA ALA A 204 -19.70 15.64 -2.70
C ALA A 204 -19.83 17.17 -2.59
N GLY A 205 -20.34 17.83 -3.62
CA GLY A 205 -20.64 19.26 -3.59
C GLY A 205 -21.94 19.54 -2.84
N GLY A 206 -21.94 20.57 -1.99
CA GLY A 206 -23.13 21.00 -1.24
C GLY A 206 -23.75 22.28 -1.79
N VAL A 207 -24.92 22.62 -1.27
CA VAL A 207 -25.55 23.94 -1.45
C VAL A 207 -25.15 24.78 -0.25
N PHE A 208 -24.51 25.93 -0.46
CA PHE A 208 -23.93 26.81 0.58
C PHE A 208 -22.78 26.22 1.42
N THR A 209 -22.53 24.91 1.37
CA THR A 209 -21.42 24.24 2.05
C THR A 209 -20.60 23.40 1.07
N GLY A 210 -19.30 23.31 1.34
CA GLY A 210 -18.40 22.36 0.70
C GLY A 210 -17.81 21.42 1.76
N TYR A 211 -17.16 20.35 1.31
CA TYR A 211 -16.63 19.31 2.19
C TYR A 211 -15.21 18.95 1.78
N ALA A 212 -14.42 18.48 2.76
CA ALA A 212 -13.12 17.88 2.49
C ALA A 212 -13.30 16.47 1.93
N GLY A 213 -12.36 16.03 1.10
CA GLY A 213 -12.32 14.64 0.64
C GLY A 213 -12.02 13.66 1.78
N ASN A 214 -12.02 12.38 1.46
CA ASN A 214 -11.61 11.34 2.40
C ASN A 214 -10.09 11.09 2.33
N PRO A 215 -9.45 10.73 3.44
CA PRO A 215 -8.06 10.25 3.41
C PRO A 215 -7.95 8.97 2.58
N GLY A 216 -6.74 8.71 2.08
CA GLY A 216 -6.40 7.40 1.52
C GLY A 216 -6.23 6.34 2.60
N ASN A 217 -5.95 5.11 2.18
CA ASN A 217 -5.56 4.03 3.08
C ASN A 217 -4.03 3.82 3.06
N PRO A 218 -3.43 3.45 4.20
CA PRO A 218 -1.99 3.17 4.27
C PRO A 218 -1.61 1.95 3.40
N GLY A 219 -0.31 1.84 3.15
CA GLY A 219 0.26 0.66 2.50
C GLY A 219 0.27 -0.57 3.42
N CYS A 220 0.79 -1.67 2.89
CA CYS A 220 1.03 -2.89 3.66
C CYS A 220 2.26 -3.61 3.10
N VAL A 221 3.04 -4.24 3.98
CA VAL A 221 4.11 -5.15 3.57
C VAL A 221 3.93 -6.49 4.27
N VAL A 222 3.94 -7.57 3.50
CA VAL A 222 3.90 -8.95 4.01
C VAL A 222 5.15 -9.67 3.54
N LEU A 223 5.90 -10.24 4.49
CA LEU A 223 7.04 -11.10 4.23
C LEU A 223 6.67 -12.53 4.56
N THR A 224 6.93 -13.47 3.64
CA THR A 224 6.68 -14.90 3.84
C THR A 224 7.99 -15.67 3.63
N TYR A 225 8.38 -16.51 4.60
CA TYR A 225 9.69 -17.17 4.65
C TYR A 225 9.65 -18.57 5.27
#